data_AF-A0A6N3Z147-F1
#
_entry.id   AF-A0A6N3Z147-F1
#
_cell.length_a   1.000
_cell.length_b   1.000
_cell.length_c   1.000
_cell.angle_alpha   90.00
_cell.angle_beta   90.00
_cell.angle_gamma   90.00
#
_symmetry.space_group_name_H-M   'P 1'
#
loop_
_entity.id
_entity.type
_entity.pdbx_description
1 polymer ?
#
loop_
_entity_poly.entity_id
_entity_poly.type
_entity_poly.pdbx_seq_one_letter_code
_entity_poly.pdbx_strand_id
1 'polypeptide(L)'
;MEVSLIGVHLGLSVMLFLSMNWIGKHSLNAGYIQMSVFVKTDEAPAFNFLYRSFAPVVFITLVSALSYTFKQDWLVEKIYMVVIYHAFGRLVFNVLTGRGALLNWSMQVAYIVVSTSVAYYIYSNLIIDKAFFFPEAKDIGNALWLGVLGFIYHTCNAVRFSDAKTKKRKDNYLKITYQKYRELYGSLIEDIAQNNNQERLIYAVLIYENFNRPKLYRLVENVLFLFGLARTLGVMQVTTDKFINDRESVELGSIKIVNDYQLAVEKDKSYYSDWWSIRRFILKSYNPDDDYISEVVRIDSELKSLFYKDIKRLPEDCIDEPC
;
A
#
# COMPACT_ATOMS: atom_id res chain seq x y z
N MET A 1 -38.46 2.53 -3.85
CA MET A 1 -37.21 3.30 -4.04
C MET A 1 -36.69 2.97 -5.41
N GLU A 2 -36.79 3.90 -6.36
CA GLU A 2 -36.06 3.76 -7.62
C GLU A 2 -34.58 3.90 -7.31
N VAL A 3 -33.82 2.82 -7.42
CA VAL A 3 -32.37 2.88 -7.29
C VAL A 3 -31.86 3.58 -8.55
N SER A 4 -31.30 4.78 -8.39
CA SER A 4 -30.71 5.50 -9.52
C SER A 4 -29.58 4.67 -10.12
N LEU A 5 -29.56 4.54 -11.45
CA LEU A 5 -28.52 3.84 -12.21
C LEU A 5 -27.11 4.33 -11.84
N ILE A 6 -26.95 5.63 -11.62
CA ILE A 6 -25.68 6.24 -11.17
C ILE A 6 -25.27 5.68 -9.81
N GLY A 7 -26.21 5.56 -8.87
CA GLY A 7 -25.97 4.97 -7.56
C GLY A 7 -25.50 3.51 -7.65
N VAL A 8 -26.10 2.73 -8.56
CA VAL A 8 -25.66 1.35 -8.81
C VAL A 8 -24.24 1.32 -9.38
N HIS A 9 -23.94 2.15 -10.38
CA HIS A 9 -22.61 2.21 -10.98
C HIS A 9 -21.53 2.63 -9.97
N LEU A 10 -21.84 3.58 -9.08
CA LEU A 10 -20.96 3.94 -7.98
C LEU A 10 -20.74 2.75 -7.03
N GLY A 11 -21.80 2.02 -6.66
CA GLY A 11 -21.69 0.80 -5.87
C GLY A 11 -20.82 -0.27 -6.53
N LEU A 12 -21.02 -0.51 -7.84
CA LEU A 12 -20.18 -1.42 -8.63
C LEU A 12 -18.73 -0.95 -8.71
N SER A 13 -18.46 0.36 -8.76
CA SER A 13 -17.11 0.89 -8.77
C SER A 13 -16.37 0.64 -7.45
N VAL A 14 -17.09 0.70 -6.33
CA VAL A 14 -16.57 0.35 -4.99
C VAL A 14 -16.32 -1.15 -4.92
N MET A 15 -17.27 -1.98 -5.40
CA MET A 15 -17.09 -3.42 -5.48
C MET A 15 -15.85 -3.78 -6.32
N LEU A 16 -15.70 -3.17 -7.49
CA LEU A 16 -14.52 -3.32 -8.35
C LEU A 16 -13.22 -2.95 -7.61
N PHE A 17 -13.21 -1.81 -6.91
CA PHE A 17 -12.05 -1.39 -6.11
C PHE A 17 -11.65 -2.46 -5.08
N LEU A 18 -12.64 -2.99 -4.34
CA LEU A 18 -12.42 -4.04 -3.34
C LEU A 18 -11.93 -5.35 -3.97
N SER A 19 -12.60 -5.82 -5.04
CA SER A 19 -12.23 -7.04 -5.76
C SER A 19 -10.82 -6.95 -6.32
N MET A 20 -10.44 -5.82 -6.93
CA MET A 20 -9.09 -5.64 -7.45
C MET A 20 -8.02 -5.65 -6.34
N ASN A 21 -8.30 -5.02 -5.20
CA ASN A 21 -7.34 -5.02 -4.09
C ASN A 21 -7.21 -6.43 -3.49
N TRP A 22 -8.31 -7.18 -3.38
CA TRP A 22 -8.32 -8.55 -2.88
C TRP A 22 -7.60 -9.52 -3.84
N ILE A 23 -7.96 -9.52 -5.13
CA ILE A 23 -7.30 -10.37 -6.14
C ILE A 23 -5.81 -10.02 -6.22
N GLY A 24 -5.46 -8.73 -6.29
CA GLY A 24 -4.07 -8.30 -6.31
C GLY A 24 -3.26 -8.85 -5.13
N LYS A 25 -3.81 -8.82 -3.91
CA LYS A 25 -3.14 -9.42 -2.73
C LYS A 25 -2.87 -10.92 -2.86
N HIS A 26 -3.74 -11.66 -3.53
CA HIS A 26 -3.56 -13.10 -3.74
C HIS A 26 -2.76 -13.43 -5.01
N SER A 27 -2.50 -12.44 -5.86
CA SER A 27 -1.71 -12.57 -7.09
C SER A 27 -0.24 -12.15 -6.93
N LEU A 28 0.26 -11.96 -5.70
CA LEU A 28 1.67 -11.62 -5.44
C LEU A 28 2.61 -12.68 -6.06
N ASN A 29 2.30 -13.97 -5.92
CA ASN A 29 3.06 -15.07 -6.51
C ASN A 29 2.99 -15.13 -8.05
N ALA A 30 2.03 -14.43 -8.66
CA ALA A 30 1.91 -14.30 -10.12
C ALA A 30 2.62 -13.04 -10.66
N GLY A 31 3.30 -12.28 -9.80
CA GLY A 31 4.02 -11.06 -10.16
C GLY A 31 3.23 -9.76 -9.94
N TYR A 32 2.10 -9.77 -9.23
CA TYR A 32 1.47 -8.51 -8.85
C TYR A 32 2.35 -7.75 -7.86
N ILE A 33 2.58 -6.46 -8.08
CA ILE A 33 3.31 -5.61 -7.13
C ILE A 33 2.38 -4.55 -6.58
N GLN A 34 2.14 -4.66 -5.28
CA GLN A 34 1.39 -3.66 -4.53
C GLN A 34 2.17 -2.36 -4.44
N MET A 35 1.45 -1.24 -4.42
CA MET A 35 2.05 0.04 -4.11
C MET A 35 2.63 -0.03 -2.71
N SER A 36 3.94 0.09 -2.62
CA SER A 36 4.65 -0.09 -1.39
C SER A 36 5.89 0.79 -1.34
N VAL A 37 6.13 1.40 -0.18
CA VAL A 37 7.44 1.97 0.11
C VAL A 37 8.50 0.85 0.12
N PHE A 38 8.03 -0.38 0.40
CA PHE A 38 8.72 -1.58 0.87
C PHE A 38 9.35 -2.50 -0.20
N VAL A 39 8.88 -2.44 -1.44
CA VAL A 39 9.39 -3.32 -2.51
C VAL A 39 10.36 -2.54 -3.38
N LYS A 40 11.65 -2.88 -3.43
CA LYS A 40 12.70 -2.06 -4.09
C LYS A 40 12.49 -1.86 -5.60
N THR A 41 11.87 -2.82 -6.28
CA THR A 41 11.80 -2.92 -7.74
C THR A 41 10.39 -3.26 -8.22
N ASP A 42 9.98 -2.70 -9.37
CA ASP A 42 8.74 -3.11 -10.06
C ASP A 42 9.13 -4.31 -10.95
N GLU A 43 9.25 -5.51 -10.36
CA GLU A 43 9.77 -6.74 -10.99
C GLU A 43 8.89 -7.28 -12.13
N ALA A 44 7.62 -6.88 -12.21
CA ALA A 44 6.68 -7.33 -13.24
C ALA A 44 5.78 -6.18 -13.75
N PRO A 45 6.35 -5.23 -14.50
CA PRO A 45 5.65 -4.01 -14.87
C PRO A 45 4.55 -4.23 -15.92
N ALA A 46 4.73 -5.22 -16.81
CA ALA A 46 3.74 -5.55 -17.83
C ALA A 46 2.50 -6.19 -17.21
N PHE A 47 2.69 -7.09 -16.23
CA PHE A 47 1.58 -7.67 -15.47
C PHE A 47 0.78 -6.59 -14.74
N ASN A 48 1.46 -5.70 -14.01
CA ASN A 48 0.80 -4.61 -13.31
C ASN A 48 0.01 -3.70 -14.27
N PHE A 49 0.55 -3.44 -15.46
CA PHE A 49 -0.15 -2.64 -16.47
C PHE A 49 -1.40 -3.34 -16.99
N LEU A 50 -1.27 -4.59 -17.40
CA LEU A 50 -2.39 -5.37 -17.94
C LEU A 50 -3.48 -5.57 -16.89
N TYR A 51 -3.10 -6.01 -15.69
CA TYR A 51 -4.02 -6.22 -14.59
C TYR A 51 -4.79 -4.93 -14.27
N ARG A 52 -4.10 -3.80 -14.12
CA ARG A 52 -4.74 -2.53 -13.74
C ARG A 52 -5.59 -1.91 -14.86
N SER A 53 -5.26 -2.18 -16.12
CA SER A 53 -5.98 -1.61 -17.27
C SER A 53 -7.15 -2.48 -17.73
N PHE A 54 -7.00 -3.81 -17.71
CA PHE A 54 -7.99 -4.75 -18.25
C PHE A 54 -8.90 -5.39 -17.20
N ALA A 55 -8.50 -5.53 -15.94
CA ALA A 55 -9.40 -6.10 -14.93
C ALA A 55 -10.73 -5.31 -14.75
N PRO A 56 -10.75 -3.96 -14.78
CA PRO A 56 -12.00 -3.20 -14.80
C PRO A 56 -12.91 -3.54 -15.99
N VAL A 57 -12.32 -3.77 -17.17
CA VAL A 57 -13.04 -4.13 -18.39
C VAL A 57 -13.64 -5.52 -18.26
N VAL A 58 -12.86 -6.50 -17.78
CA VAL A 58 -13.35 -7.85 -17.50
C VAL A 58 -14.48 -7.82 -16.49
N PHE A 59 -14.37 -7.01 -15.45
CA PHE A 59 -15.42 -6.87 -14.44
C PHE A 59 -16.74 -6.38 -15.03
N ILE A 60 -16.75 -5.27 -15.78
CA ILE A 60 -18.00 -4.77 -16.39
C ILE A 60 -18.59 -5.73 -17.42
N THR A 61 -17.75 -6.48 -18.13
CA THR A 61 -18.19 -7.56 -19.03
C THR A 61 -18.92 -8.67 -18.26
N LEU A 62 -18.35 -9.16 -17.15
CA LEU A 62 -18.98 -10.19 -16.33
C LEU A 62 -20.30 -9.71 -15.70
N VAL A 63 -20.31 -8.49 -15.15
CA VAL A 63 -21.53 -7.89 -14.58
C VAL A 63 -22.61 -7.72 -15.65
N SER A 64 -22.23 -7.34 -16.87
CA SER A 64 -23.17 -7.20 -17.99
C SER A 64 -23.76 -8.55 -18.39
N ALA A 65 -22.93 -9.57 -18.54
CA ALA A 65 -23.37 -10.93 -18.85
C ALA A 65 -24.38 -11.44 -17.81
N LEU A 66 -24.06 -11.29 -16.52
CA LEU A 66 -24.97 -11.67 -15.43
C LEU A 66 -26.28 -10.86 -15.48
N SER A 67 -26.18 -9.54 -15.69
CA SER A 67 -27.36 -8.67 -15.76
C SER A 67 -28.30 -9.10 -16.88
N TYR A 68 -27.77 -9.45 -18.05
CA TYR A 68 -28.57 -9.99 -19.15
C TYR A 68 -29.18 -11.36 -18.83
N THR A 69 -28.45 -12.26 -18.17
CA THR A 69 -28.99 -13.56 -17.73
C THR A 69 -30.21 -13.39 -16.81
N PHE A 70 -30.16 -12.41 -15.90
CA PHE A 70 -31.26 -12.10 -14.98
C PHE A 70 -32.30 -11.12 -15.53
N LYS A 71 -32.23 -10.79 -16.83
CA LYS A 71 -33.13 -9.83 -17.53
C LYS A 71 -33.15 -8.44 -16.87
N GLN A 72 -32.01 -8.02 -16.31
CA GLN A 72 -31.78 -6.71 -15.70
C GLN A 72 -30.99 -5.79 -16.65
N ASP A 73 -31.39 -5.73 -17.92
CA ASP A 73 -30.68 -5.02 -18.99
C ASP A 73 -30.46 -3.52 -18.66
N TRP A 74 -31.36 -2.91 -17.88
CA TRP A 74 -31.25 -1.52 -17.44
C TRP A 74 -29.95 -1.22 -16.68
N LEU A 75 -29.36 -2.22 -15.99
CA LEU A 75 -28.09 -2.08 -15.28
C LEU A 75 -26.90 -1.88 -16.22
N VAL A 76 -27.03 -2.34 -17.46
CA VAL A 76 -25.96 -2.36 -18.47
C VAL A 76 -25.86 -1.03 -19.21
N GLU A 77 -26.89 -0.19 -19.14
CA GLU A 77 -26.86 1.13 -19.76
C GLU A 77 -25.63 1.92 -19.27
N LYS A 78 -24.76 2.32 -20.20
CA LYS A 78 -23.51 3.07 -19.96
C LYS A 78 -22.61 2.45 -18.87
N ILE A 79 -22.60 1.13 -18.71
CA ILE A 79 -21.84 0.45 -17.65
C ILE A 79 -20.32 0.73 -17.69
N TYR A 80 -19.76 1.18 -18.83
CA TYR A 80 -18.36 1.65 -18.90
C TYR A 80 -18.06 2.80 -17.92
N MET A 81 -19.08 3.56 -17.49
CA MET A 81 -18.93 4.61 -16.47
C MET A 81 -18.42 4.06 -15.13
N VAL A 82 -18.69 2.79 -14.81
CA VAL A 82 -18.14 2.11 -13.62
C VAL A 82 -16.60 2.17 -13.61
N VAL A 83 -15.97 2.01 -14.78
CA VAL A 83 -14.50 2.06 -14.92
C VAL A 83 -13.98 3.48 -14.67
N ILE A 84 -14.70 4.51 -15.14
CA ILE A 84 -14.36 5.91 -14.91
C ILE A 84 -14.49 6.27 -13.42
N TYR A 85 -15.61 5.88 -12.78
CA TYR A 85 -15.81 6.10 -11.35
C TYR A 85 -14.77 5.39 -10.50
N HIS A 86 -14.41 4.16 -10.86
CA HIS A 86 -13.34 3.42 -10.20
C HIS A 86 -11.98 4.12 -10.35
N ALA A 87 -11.64 4.58 -11.56
CA ALA A 87 -10.40 5.32 -11.82
C ALA A 87 -10.31 6.60 -10.97
N PHE A 88 -11.39 7.39 -10.96
CA PHE A 88 -11.48 8.60 -10.15
C PHE A 88 -11.39 8.29 -8.66
N GLY A 89 -12.17 7.33 -8.17
CA GLY A 89 -12.16 6.90 -6.77
C GLY A 89 -10.77 6.44 -6.31
N ARG A 90 -10.03 5.73 -7.16
CA ARG A 90 -8.66 5.30 -6.84
C ARG A 90 -7.67 6.47 -6.79
N LEU A 91 -7.80 7.46 -7.66
CA LEU A 91 -7.00 8.70 -7.58
C LEU A 91 -7.27 9.45 -6.27
N VAL A 92 -8.56 9.69 -5.97
CA VAL A 92 -9.00 10.36 -4.74
C VAL A 92 -8.47 9.62 -3.51
N PHE A 93 -8.64 8.29 -3.46
CA PHE A 93 -8.14 7.47 -2.36
C PHE A 93 -6.63 7.62 -2.15
N ASN A 94 -5.83 7.57 -3.20
CA ASN A 94 -4.37 7.70 -3.08
C ASN A 94 -3.92 9.10 -2.64
N VAL A 95 -4.63 10.15 -3.08
CA VAL A 95 -4.35 11.53 -2.65
C VAL A 95 -4.74 11.72 -1.17
N LEU A 96 -5.95 11.31 -0.79
CA LEU A 96 -6.45 11.45 0.59
C LEU A 96 -5.63 10.64 1.61
N THR A 97 -5.07 9.51 1.20
CA THR A 97 -4.19 8.68 2.05
C THR A 97 -2.73 9.16 2.06
N GLY A 98 -2.40 10.26 1.37
CA GLY A 98 -1.05 10.83 1.31
C GLY A 98 -0.07 10.01 0.46
N ARG A 99 -0.55 9.03 -0.31
CA ARG A 99 0.28 8.14 -1.14
C ARG A 99 0.59 8.74 -2.52
N GLY A 100 0.07 9.92 -2.84
CA GLY A 100 0.27 10.60 -4.13
C GLY A 100 1.75 10.80 -4.53
N ALA A 101 2.65 11.02 -3.56
CA ALA A 101 4.08 11.18 -3.84
C ALA A 101 4.79 9.89 -4.28
N LEU A 102 4.20 8.72 -4.01
CA LEU A 102 4.73 7.41 -4.43
C LEU A 102 4.31 7.05 -5.85
N LEU A 103 3.21 7.63 -6.34
CA LEU A 103 2.62 7.27 -7.62
C LEU A 103 3.52 7.68 -8.79
N ASN A 104 3.65 6.78 -9.76
CA ASN A 104 4.07 7.15 -11.09
C ASN A 104 2.88 7.76 -11.84
N TRP A 105 2.72 9.08 -11.77
CA TRP A 105 1.58 9.80 -12.37
C TRP A 105 1.43 9.57 -13.87
N SER A 106 2.53 9.51 -14.61
CA SER A 106 2.51 9.18 -16.05
C SER A 106 1.89 7.80 -16.29
N MET A 107 2.26 6.82 -15.46
CA MET A 107 1.69 5.48 -15.53
C MET A 107 0.22 5.44 -15.08
N GLN A 108 -0.17 6.23 -14.08
CA GLN A 108 -1.58 6.34 -13.68
C GLN A 108 -2.44 6.90 -14.82
N VAL A 109 -1.97 7.95 -15.51
CA VAL A 109 -2.66 8.49 -16.69
C VAL A 109 -2.78 7.41 -17.77
N ALA A 110 -1.70 6.67 -18.04
CA ALA A 110 -1.74 5.57 -19.01
C ALA A 110 -2.77 4.49 -18.65
N TYR A 111 -2.84 4.04 -17.38
CA TYR A 111 -3.85 3.10 -16.92
C TYR A 111 -5.27 3.62 -17.14
N ILE A 112 -5.52 4.90 -16.81
CA ILE A 112 -6.85 5.50 -16.94
C ILE A 112 -7.25 5.60 -18.41
N VAL A 113 -6.37 6.13 -19.26
CA VAL A 113 -6.65 6.29 -20.70
C VAL A 113 -6.92 4.94 -21.35
N VAL A 114 -6.07 3.94 -21.12
CA VAL A 114 -6.23 2.61 -21.72
C VAL A 114 -7.48 1.92 -21.17
N SER A 115 -7.67 1.90 -19.86
CA SER A 115 -8.82 1.21 -19.24
C SER A 115 -10.14 1.80 -19.69
N THR A 116 -10.27 3.13 -19.74
CA THR A 116 -11.50 3.81 -20.17
C THR A 116 -11.75 3.66 -21.67
N SER A 117 -10.71 3.77 -22.51
CA SER A 117 -10.84 3.57 -23.96
C SER A 117 -11.26 2.15 -24.30
N VAL A 118 -10.61 1.15 -23.70
CA VAL A 118 -10.96 -0.26 -23.90
C VAL A 118 -12.36 -0.57 -23.35
N ALA A 119 -12.71 -0.04 -22.17
CA ALA A 119 -14.05 -0.23 -21.60
C ALA A 119 -15.15 0.34 -22.50
N TYR A 120 -14.95 1.54 -23.05
CA TYR A 120 -15.88 2.13 -23.99
C TYR A 120 -15.98 1.32 -25.29
N TYR A 121 -14.84 0.91 -25.86
CA TYR A 121 -14.82 0.08 -27.06
C TYR A 121 -15.58 -1.25 -26.87
N ILE A 122 -15.30 -1.97 -25.77
CA ILE A 122 -15.97 -3.22 -25.43
C ILE A 122 -17.45 -2.97 -25.19
N TYR A 123 -17.81 -1.90 -24.49
CA TYR A 123 -19.19 -1.50 -24.28
C TYR A 123 -19.96 -1.34 -25.60
N SER A 124 -19.41 -0.54 -26.51
CA SER A 124 -20.06 -0.17 -27.77
C SER A 124 -20.14 -1.28 -28.81
N ASN A 125 -19.21 -2.24 -28.81
CA ASN A 125 -19.13 -3.26 -29.88
C ASN A 125 -19.47 -4.67 -29.40
N LEU A 126 -19.43 -4.94 -28.10
CA LEU A 126 -19.72 -6.28 -27.55
C LEU A 126 -20.86 -6.24 -26.54
N ILE A 127 -20.83 -5.29 -25.61
CA ILE A 127 -21.76 -5.31 -24.47
C ILE A 127 -23.19 -4.97 -24.88
N ILE A 128 -23.37 -3.88 -25.62
CA ILE A 128 -24.69 -3.45 -26.07
C ILE A 128 -25.29 -4.47 -27.03
N ASP A 129 -24.47 -4.96 -27.97
CA ASP A 129 -24.91 -5.88 -29.02
C ASP A 129 -25.10 -7.32 -28.52
N LYS A 130 -24.87 -7.57 -27.23
CA LYS A 130 -24.96 -8.88 -26.58
C LYS A 130 -24.11 -9.94 -27.32
N ALA A 131 -23.05 -9.51 -27.98
CA ALA A 131 -22.13 -10.37 -28.74
C ALA A 131 -21.22 -11.23 -27.83
N PHE A 132 -21.61 -11.42 -26.57
CA PHE A 132 -20.89 -12.23 -25.57
C PHE A 132 -21.04 -13.74 -25.80
N PHE A 133 -21.94 -14.15 -26.68
CA PHE A 133 -22.26 -15.56 -26.90
C PHE A 133 -21.34 -16.16 -27.97
N PHE A 134 -20.14 -16.54 -27.51
CA PHE A 134 -19.17 -17.44 -28.16
C PHE A 134 -18.42 -16.93 -29.41
N PRO A 135 -17.15 -17.36 -29.58
CA PRO A 135 -16.43 -17.19 -30.83
C PRO A 135 -17.13 -17.94 -31.97
N GLU A 136 -17.28 -17.29 -33.12
CA GLU A 136 -17.54 -17.97 -34.38
C GLU A 136 -16.26 -18.70 -34.84
N ALA A 137 -16.45 -19.86 -35.47
CA ALA A 137 -15.42 -20.85 -35.78
C ALA A 137 -14.24 -20.28 -36.58
N LYS A 138 -13.17 -19.90 -35.87
CA LYS A 138 -11.80 -19.91 -36.40
C LYS A 138 -10.78 -20.17 -35.29
N ASP A 139 -10.94 -21.31 -34.62
CA ASP A 139 -10.24 -21.67 -33.39
C ASP A 139 -8.73 -21.97 -33.51
N ILE A 140 -8.14 -21.87 -34.70
CA ILE A 140 -6.68 -21.98 -34.87
C ILE A 140 -6.01 -20.58 -34.84
N GLY A 141 -6.70 -19.55 -35.34
CA GLY A 141 -6.19 -18.17 -35.28
C GLY A 141 -6.13 -17.66 -33.84
N ASN A 142 -7.11 -18.01 -33.02
CA ASN A 142 -7.21 -17.57 -31.62
C ASN A 142 -6.07 -18.14 -30.76
N ALA A 143 -5.69 -19.41 -30.92
CA ALA A 143 -4.59 -20.00 -30.17
C ALA A 143 -3.22 -19.39 -30.52
N LEU A 144 -2.98 -19.07 -31.80
CA LEU A 144 -1.78 -18.37 -32.24
C LEU A 144 -1.70 -16.96 -31.63
N TRP A 145 -2.82 -16.23 -31.62
CA TRP A 145 -2.89 -14.92 -30.99
C TRP A 145 -2.74 -14.97 -29.47
N LEU A 146 -3.27 -16.01 -28.80
CA LEU A 146 -2.98 -16.25 -27.38
C LEU A 146 -1.49 -16.52 -27.14
N GLY A 147 -0.83 -17.25 -28.03
CA GLY A 147 0.62 -17.45 -28.02
C GLY A 147 1.41 -16.16 -28.23
N VAL A 148 1.00 -15.32 -29.18
CA VAL A 148 1.59 -13.99 -29.44
C VAL A 148 1.39 -13.06 -28.25
N LEU A 149 0.18 -13.02 -27.66
CA LEU A 149 -0.11 -12.26 -26.44
C LEU A 149 0.73 -12.76 -25.26
N GLY A 150 0.87 -14.07 -25.10
CA GLY A 150 1.73 -14.68 -24.09
C GLY A 150 3.21 -14.33 -24.29
N PHE A 151 3.69 -14.32 -25.54
CA PHE A 151 5.05 -13.92 -25.88
C PHE A 151 5.30 -12.42 -25.65
N ILE A 152 4.37 -11.55 -26.04
CA ILE A 152 4.43 -10.11 -25.78
C ILE A 152 4.40 -9.87 -24.26
N TYR A 153 3.52 -10.55 -23.54
CA TYR A 153 3.46 -10.52 -22.08
C TYR A 153 4.82 -10.88 -21.48
N HIS A 154 5.38 -12.04 -21.84
CA HIS A 154 6.67 -12.50 -21.33
C HIS A 154 7.80 -11.51 -21.66
N THR A 155 7.87 -11.03 -22.91
CA THR A 155 8.91 -10.12 -23.40
C THR A 155 8.83 -8.77 -22.70
N CYS A 156 7.64 -8.18 -22.58
CA CYS A 156 7.45 -6.93 -21.87
C CYS A 156 7.73 -7.07 -20.37
N ASN A 157 7.42 -8.22 -19.77
CA ASN A 157 7.68 -8.46 -18.35
C ASN A 157 9.17 -8.67 -18.05
N ALA A 158 9.97 -9.09 -19.04
CA ALA A 158 11.42 -9.15 -18.95
C ALA A 158 12.08 -7.75 -18.97
N VAL A 159 11.36 -6.71 -19.42
CA VAL A 159 11.87 -5.34 -19.44
C VAL A 159 11.78 -4.73 -18.04
N ARG A 160 12.92 -4.54 -17.39
CA ARG A 160 13.02 -3.82 -16.12
C ARG A 160 13.06 -2.31 -16.36
N PHE A 161 12.11 -1.57 -15.79
CA PHE A 161 12.14 -0.10 -15.83
C PHE A 161 13.14 0.47 -14.82
N SER A 162 13.68 1.66 -15.10
CA SER A 162 14.75 2.27 -14.30
C SER A 162 14.38 2.45 -12.81
N ASP A 163 15.15 1.85 -11.92
CA ASP A 163 14.95 1.93 -10.46
C ASP A 163 15.15 3.34 -9.90
N ALA A 164 15.95 4.18 -10.56
CA ALA A 164 16.31 5.51 -10.08
C ALA A 164 15.10 6.43 -9.85
N LYS A 165 14.13 6.44 -10.79
CA LYS A 165 12.91 7.26 -10.65
C LYS A 165 12.02 6.74 -9.52
N THR A 166 11.91 5.42 -9.37
CA THR A 166 11.13 4.78 -8.30
C THR A 166 11.74 5.04 -6.94
N LYS A 167 13.06 4.90 -6.80
CA LYS A 167 13.80 5.26 -5.58
C LYS A 167 13.61 6.73 -5.23
N LYS A 168 13.76 7.65 -6.19
CA LYS A 168 13.55 9.08 -5.97
C LYS A 168 12.15 9.41 -5.43
N ARG A 169 11.09 8.75 -5.94
CA ARG A 169 9.71 8.94 -5.43
C ARG A 169 9.57 8.47 -3.98
N LYS A 170 10.19 7.34 -3.62
CA LYS A 170 10.17 6.82 -2.25
C LYS A 170 10.92 7.70 -1.27
N ASP A 171 12.13 8.13 -1.65
CA ASP A 171 12.92 9.07 -0.84
C ASP A 171 12.14 10.37 -0.62
N ASN A 172 11.48 10.87 -1.67
CA ASN A 172 10.63 12.06 -1.58
C ASN A 172 9.42 11.86 -0.67
N TYR A 173 8.74 10.72 -0.78
CA TYR A 173 7.63 10.36 0.10
C TYR A 173 8.08 10.31 1.56
N LEU A 174 9.21 9.65 1.85
CA LEU A 174 9.76 9.58 3.20
C LEU A 174 10.14 10.96 3.74
N LYS A 175 10.74 11.84 2.92
CA LYS A 175 11.04 13.22 3.31
C LYS A 175 9.80 14.01 3.72
N ILE A 176 8.79 14.03 2.85
CA ILE A 176 7.53 14.74 3.14
C ILE A 176 6.86 14.17 4.38
N THR A 177 6.84 12.84 4.51
CA THR A 177 6.16 12.17 5.62
C THR A 177 6.88 12.36 6.95
N TYR A 178 8.21 12.23 6.95
CA TYR A 178 9.05 12.49 8.13
C TYR A 178 8.93 13.94 8.60
N GLN A 179 9.06 14.91 7.69
CA GLN A 179 8.92 16.34 8.01
C GLN A 179 7.56 16.64 8.63
N LYS A 180 6.48 16.16 8.01
CA LYS A 180 5.12 16.29 8.55
C LYS A 180 5.00 15.75 9.98
N TYR A 181 5.54 14.57 10.26
CA TYR A 181 5.44 13.99 11.61
C TYR A 181 6.35 14.64 12.61
N ARG A 182 7.50 15.14 12.18
CA ARG A 182 8.37 15.96 13.03
C ARG A 182 7.73 17.29 13.38
N GLU A 183 7.00 17.91 12.47
CA GLU A 183 6.21 19.12 12.77
C GLU A 183 5.06 18.83 13.74
N LEU A 184 4.37 17.70 13.58
CA LEU A 184 3.20 17.35 14.41
C LEU A 184 3.56 16.84 15.81
N TYR A 185 4.62 16.04 15.91
CA TYR A 185 4.95 15.27 17.12
C TYR A 185 6.41 15.41 17.56
N GLY A 186 7.21 16.26 16.90
CA GLY A 186 8.65 16.37 17.15
C GLY A 186 8.98 16.66 18.60
N SER A 187 8.35 17.68 19.20
CA SER A 187 8.60 18.03 20.60
C SER A 187 8.27 16.86 21.54
N LEU A 188 7.13 16.18 21.33
CA LEU A 188 6.70 15.04 22.13
C LEU A 188 7.69 13.87 22.03
N ILE A 189 8.15 13.55 20.82
CA ILE A 189 9.09 12.45 20.59
C ILE A 189 10.48 12.80 21.13
N GLU A 190 10.93 14.04 20.96
CA GLU A 190 12.20 14.55 21.47
C GLU A 190 12.25 14.55 23.00
N ASP A 191 11.13 14.81 23.68
CA ASP A 191 11.02 14.74 25.15
C ASP A 191 11.09 13.29 25.69
N ILE A 192 10.62 12.31 24.92
CA ILE A 192 10.55 10.89 25.32
C ILE A 192 11.82 10.12 24.93
N ALA A 193 12.34 10.36 23.72
CA ALA A 193 13.49 9.65 23.20
C ALA A 193 14.78 10.06 23.90
N GLN A 194 15.58 9.08 24.32
CA GLN A 194 16.84 9.32 25.03
C GLN A 194 18.03 9.47 24.08
N ASN A 195 17.88 9.05 22.82
CA ASN A 195 18.92 9.16 21.80
C ASN A 195 18.34 9.11 20.37
N ASN A 196 19.17 9.50 19.40
CA ASN A 196 18.79 9.57 17.99
C ASN A 196 18.38 8.21 17.39
N ASN A 197 18.81 7.08 17.95
CA ASN A 197 18.37 5.77 17.46
C ASN A 197 16.94 5.45 17.89
N GLN A 198 16.57 5.78 19.14
CA GLN A 198 15.19 5.66 19.64
C GLN A 198 14.26 6.61 18.87
N GLU A 199 14.64 7.88 18.74
CA GLU A 199 13.86 8.88 17.98
C GLU A 199 13.59 8.40 16.55
N ARG A 200 14.65 7.97 15.84
CA ARG A 200 14.53 7.47 14.47
C ARG A 200 13.65 6.23 14.38
N LEU A 201 13.75 5.30 15.33
CA LEU A 201 12.92 4.09 15.36
C LEU A 201 11.45 4.42 15.61
N ILE A 202 11.16 5.38 16.50
CA ILE A 202 9.80 5.88 16.74
C ILE A 202 9.20 6.42 15.43
N TYR A 203 9.93 7.27 14.70
CA TYR A 203 9.47 7.76 13.40
C TYR A 203 9.32 6.63 12.37
N ALA A 204 10.20 5.63 12.37
CA ALA A 204 10.08 4.49 11.45
C ALA A 204 8.79 3.70 11.70
N VAL A 205 8.47 3.38 12.95
CA VAL A 205 7.22 2.72 13.35
C VAL A 205 6.01 3.59 12.99
N LEU A 206 6.04 4.88 13.32
CA LEU A 206 4.96 5.81 13.03
C LEU A 206 4.65 5.92 11.53
N ILE A 207 5.69 6.02 10.70
CA ILE A 207 5.55 6.09 9.23
C ILE A 207 5.00 4.77 8.70
N TYR A 208 5.50 3.63 9.19
CA TYR A 208 5.03 2.30 8.79
C TYR A 208 3.55 2.10 9.13
N GLU A 209 3.17 2.35 10.38
CA GLU A 209 1.79 2.15 10.87
C GLU A 209 0.81 3.04 10.12
N ASN A 210 1.14 4.33 9.94
CA ASN A 210 0.26 5.21 9.17
C ASN A 210 0.19 4.83 7.69
N PHE A 211 1.28 4.34 7.09
CA PHE A 211 1.25 3.90 5.70
C PHE A 211 0.27 2.74 5.51
N ASN A 212 0.28 1.77 6.41
CA ASN A 212 -0.59 0.60 6.33
C ASN A 212 -2.02 0.86 6.81
N ARG A 213 -2.21 1.75 7.80
CA ARG A 213 -3.51 2.14 8.35
C ARG A 213 -3.73 3.66 8.28
N PRO A 214 -3.98 4.21 7.08
CA PRO A 214 -4.21 5.64 6.92
C PRO A 214 -5.52 6.06 7.62
N LYS A 215 -5.69 7.37 7.82
CA LYS A 215 -6.79 7.96 8.62
C LYS A 215 -8.18 7.38 8.34
N LEU A 216 -8.51 7.09 7.07
CA LEU A 216 -9.81 6.52 6.71
C LEU A 216 -10.08 5.16 7.37
N TYR A 217 -9.07 4.28 7.46
CA TYR A 217 -9.22 2.99 8.15
C TYR A 217 -9.34 3.21 9.66
N ARG A 218 -8.55 4.14 10.22
CA ARG A 218 -8.60 4.47 11.65
C ARG A 218 -9.94 5.07 12.07
N LEU A 219 -10.61 5.84 11.20
CA LEU A 219 -11.97 6.31 11.47
C LEU A 219 -12.96 5.16 11.61
N VAL A 220 -12.83 4.13 10.77
CA VAL A 220 -13.66 2.91 10.87
C VAL A 220 -13.31 2.13 12.14
N GLU A 221 -12.03 1.96 12.45
CA GLU A 221 -11.56 1.30 13.68
C GLU A 221 -12.05 2.01 14.94
N ASN A 222 -12.04 3.35 14.96
CA ASN A 222 -12.57 4.14 16.06
C ASN A 222 -14.05 3.85 16.33
N VAL A 223 -14.84 3.66 15.27
CA VAL A 223 -16.26 3.26 15.40
C VAL A 223 -16.36 1.81 15.89
N LEU A 224 -15.59 0.89 15.32
CA LEU A 224 -15.58 -0.52 15.71
C LEU A 224 -15.13 -0.73 17.16
N PHE A 225 -14.23 0.11 17.67
CA PHE A 225 -13.77 0.10 19.05
C PHE A 225 -14.91 0.34 20.04
N LEU A 226 -15.84 1.25 19.71
CA LEU A 226 -17.04 1.51 20.53
C LEU A 226 -17.94 0.28 20.68
N PHE A 227 -17.86 -0.67 19.74
CA PHE A 227 -18.57 -1.94 19.77
C PHE A 227 -17.71 -3.11 20.27
N GLY A 228 -16.49 -2.86 20.76
CA GLY A 228 -15.56 -3.89 21.25
C GLY A 228 -14.94 -4.76 20.13
N LEU A 229 -15.04 -4.33 18.87
CA LEU A 229 -14.55 -5.09 17.70
C LEU A 229 -13.12 -4.70 17.28
N ALA A 230 -12.53 -3.68 17.89
CA ALA A 230 -11.15 -3.27 17.69
C ALA A 230 -10.43 -3.12 19.04
N ARG A 231 -9.11 -3.33 19.07
CA ARG A 231 -8.27 -3.24 20.28
C ARG A 231 -7.07 -2.29 20.15
N THR A 232 -6.69 -1.95 18.93
CA THR A 232 -5.60 -1.01 18.64
C THR A 232 -6.16 0.30 18.11
N LEU A 233 -5.59 1.43 18.52
CA LEU A 233 -6.07 2.76 18.15
C LEU A 233 -4.94 3.74 17.83
N GLY A 234 -5.32 4.78 17.08
CA GLY A 234 -4.47 5.91 16.72
C GLY A 234 -3.41 5.58 15.68
N VAL A 235 -2.53 6.55 15.43
CA VAL A 235 -1.58 6.51 14.31
C VAL A 235 -0.42 5.52 14.51
N MET A 236 -0.05 5.21 15.75
CA MET A 236 0.95 4.18 16.07
C MET A 236 0.34 2.82 16.43
N GLN A 237 -0.99 2.68 16.29
CA GLN A 237 -1.73 1.43 16.47
C GLN A 237 -1.48 0.74 17.83
N VAL A 238 -1.53 1.53 18.90
CA VAL A 238 -1.27 1.04 20.26
C VAL A 238 -2.50 0.31 20.80
N THR A 239 -2.29 -0.84 21.43
CA THR A 239 -3.33 -1.59 22.14
C THR A 239 -3.79 -0.82 23.38
N THR A 240 -5.10 -0.63 23.53
CA THR A 240 -5.68 0.15 24.63
C THR A 240 -7.08 -0.33 24.98
N ASP A 241 -7.44 -0.22 26.26
CA ASP A 241 -8.81 -0.48 26.75
C ASP A 241 -9.66 0.80 26.79
N LYS A 242 -9.05 1.95 26.49
CA LYS A 242 -9.71 3.26 26.44
C LYS A 242 -9.55 3.88 25.07
N PHE A 243 -10.52 4.71 24.68
CA PHE A 243 -10.42 5.48 23.45
C PHE A 243 -9.26 6.47 23.55
N ILE A 244 -8.36 6.47 22.56
CA ILE A 244 -7.21 7.38 22.47
C ILE A 244 -7.18 8.08 21.11
N ASN A 245 -6.63 9.29 21.11
CA ASN A 245 -6.37 10.07 19.89
C ASN A 245 -4.97 9.79 19.31
N ASP A 246 -4.66 10.40 18.17
CA ASP A 246 -3.37 10.18 17.49
C ASP A 246 -2.16 10.64 18.31
N ARG A 247 -2.28 11.74 19.07
CA ARG A 247 -1.19 12.26 19.90
C ARG A 247 -0.91 11.33 21.09
N GLU A 248 -1.96 10.87 21.76
CA GLU A 248 -1.87 9.88 22.85
C GLU A 248 -1.29 8.54 22.35
N SER A 249 -1.70 8.11 21.15
CA SER A 249 -1.14 6.92 20.49
C SER A 249 0.36 7.08 20.22
N VAL A 250 0.81 8.28 19.80
CA VAL A 250 2.25 8.56 19.62
C VAL A 250 3.00 8.53 20.93
N GLU A 251 2.46 9.14 21.98
CA GLU A 251 3.06 9.16 23.32
C GLU A 251 3.24 7.73 23.85
N LEU A 252 2.17 6.94 23.89
CA LEU A 252 2.19 5.56 24.39
C LEU A 252 3.10 4.66 23.55
N GLY A 253 3.06 4.80 22.22
CA GLY A 253 3.92 4.03 21.31
C GLY A 253 5.40 4.37 21.51
N SER A 254 5.72 5.65 21.72
CA SER A 254 7.08 6.13 21.99
C SER A 254 7.60 5.62 23.32
N ILE A 255 6.79 5.73 24.39
CA ILE A 255 7.14 5.21 25.73
C ILE A 255 7.40 3.71 25.66
N LYS A 256 6.56 2.94 24.95
CA LYS A 256 6.76 1.50 24.77
C LYS A 256 8.13 1.19 24.14
N ILE A 257 8.49 1.90 23.06
CA ILE A 257 9.77 1.70 22.37
C ILE A 257 10.96 2.00 23.29
N VAL A 258 10.89 3.08 24.08
CA VAL A 258 11.96 3.44 25.02
C VAL A 258 12.07 2.44 26.18
N ASN A 259 10.94 1.99 26.73
CA ASN A 259 10.94 0.98 27.79
C ASN A 259 11.48 -0.37 27.28
N ASP A 260 11.07 -0.82 26.09
CA ASP A 260 11.60 -2.05 25.48
C ASP A 260 13.10 -1.95 25.20
N TYR A 261 13.61 -0.75 24.86
CA TYR A 261 15.04 -0.50 24.73
C TYR A 261 15.78 -0.70 26.06
N GLN A 262 15.27 -0.12 27.16
CA GLN A 262 15.87 -0.27 28.48
C GLN A 262 15.87 -1.73 28.92
N LEU A 263 14.75 -2.44 28.74
CA LEU A 263 14.65 -3.87 29.01
C LEU A 263 15.66 -4.70 28.22
N ALA A 264 15.89 -4.38 26.94
CA ALA A 264 16.89 -5.08 26.13
C ALA A 264 18.31 -4.90 26.68
N VAL A 265 18.66 -3.67 27.07
CA VAL A 265 19.98 -3.33 27.62
C VAL A 265 20.22 -3.97 28.99
N GLU A 266 19.18 -4.11 29.81
CA GLU A 266 19.27 -4.70 31.15
C GLU A 266 19.30 -6.23 31.16
N LYS A 267 18.57 -6.88 30.24
CA LYS A 267 18.30 -8.32 30.31
C LYS A 267 19.48 -9.21 29.95
N ASP A 268 20.35 -8.78 29.04
CA ASP A 268 21.56 -9.53 28.66
C ASP A 268 22.56 -8.63 27.91
N LYS A 269 23.54 -8.08 28.63
CA LYS A 269 24.59 -7.23 28.05
C LYS A 269 25.44 -7.96 26.99
N SER A 270 25.48 -9.29 27.00
CA SER A 270 26.23 -10.11 26.04
C SER A 270 25.45 -10.33 24.74
N TYR A 271 24.15 -10.67 24.84
CA TYR A 271 23.29 -10.93 23.67
C TYR A 271 22.80 -9.66 22.98
N TYR A 272 22.55 -8.58 23.73
CA TYR A 272 22.09 -7.29 23.20
C TYR A 272 23.22 -6.25 23.19
N SER A 273 24.37 -6.61 22.65
CA SER A 273 25.57 -5.76 22.61
C SER A 273 25.55 -4.73 21.47
N ASP A 274 24.63 -4.85 20.51
CA ASP A 274 24.59 -4.03 19.32
C ASP A 274 23.18 -3.50 18.98
N TRP A 275 23.11 -2.42 18.18
CA TRP A 275 21.83 -1.81 17.82
C TRP A 275 20.90 -2.74 17.02
N TRP A 276 21.43 -3.67 16.22
CA TRP A 276 20.61 -4.58 15.43
C TRP A 276 19.84 -5.55 16.34
N SER A 277 20.50 -6.14 17.33
CA SER A 277 19.87 -7.06 18.29
C SER A 277 18.82 -6.34 19.16
N ILE A 278 19.16 -5.16 19.70
CA ILE A 278 18.24 -4.32 20.48
C ILE A 278 17.01 -3.90 19.65
N ARG A 279 17.23 -3.36 18.43
CA ARG A 279 16.14 -2.94 17.54
C ARG A 279 15.22 -4.10 17.19
N ARG A 280 15.77 -5.31 16.95
CA ARG A 280 14.96 -6.50 16.68
C ARG A 280 14.11 -6.89 17.88
N PHE A 281 14.64 -6.83 19.09
CA PHE A 281 13.89 -7.09 20.32
C PHE A 281 12.71 -6.13 20.47
N ILE A 282 12.96 -4.83 20.34
CA ILE A 282 11.92 -3.79 20.43
C ILE A 282 10.82 -4.06 19.41
N LEU A 283 11.18 -4.28 18.14
CA LEU A 283 10.19 -4.49 17.09
C LEU A 283 9.40 -5.79 17.26
N LYS A 284 10.03 -6.89 17.69
CA LYS A 284 9.33 -8.15 17.99
C LYS A 284 8.37 -8.00 19.17
N SER A 285 8.72 -7.19 20.17
CA SER A 285 7.84 -6.80 21.29
C SER A 285 6.69 -5.90 20.85
N TYR A 286 6.90 -5.06 19.83
CA TYR A 286 5.89 -4.17 19.29
C TYR A 286 4.87 -4.91 18.41
N ASN A 287 5.36 -5.69 17.44
CA ASN A 287 4.58 -6.56 16.58
C ASN A 287 5.42 -7.79 16.20
N PRO A 288 4.98 -9.01 16.55
CA PRO A 288 5.79 -10.21 16.37
C PRO A 288 5.91 -10.69 14.91
N ASP A 289 5.23 -10.06 13.95
CA ASP A 289 5.31 -10.41 12.54
C ASP A 289 6.71 -10.11 11.96
N ASP A 290 7.34 -11.08 11.31
CA ASP A 290 8.68 -10.90 10.73
C ASP A 290 8.68 -9.97 9.51
N ASP A 291 7.57 -9.93 8.75
CA ASP A 291 7.41 -8.99 7.63
C ASP A 291 7.38 -7.55 8.17
N TYR A 292 6.64 -7.32 9.28
CA TYR A 292 6.63 -6.04 9.98
C TYR A 292 8.04 -5.59 10.37
N ILE A 293 8.80 -6.46 11.04
CA ILE A 293 10.14 -6.15 11.52
C ILE A 293 11.04 -5.77 10.35
N SER A 294 11.02 -6.58 9.28
CA SER A 294 11.86 -6.36 8.10
C SER A 294 11.61 -4.98 7.48
N GLU A 295 10.36 -4.55 7.42
CA GLU A 295 9.98 -3.30 6.76
C GLU A 295 10.21 -2.06 7.60
N VAL A 296 9.96 -2.14 8.91
CA VAL A 296 10.29 -1.04 9.82
C VAL A 296 11.81 -0.84 9.88
N VAL A 297 12.61 -1.92 9.92
CA VAL A 297 14.07 -1.84 9.84
C VAL A 297 14.54 -1.17 8.55
N ARG A 298 13.82 -1.40 7.45
CA ARG A 298 14.13 -0.79 6.16
C ARG A 298 13.84 0.71 6.17
N ILE A 299 12.70 1.14 6.71
CA ILE A 299 12.42 2.58 6.91
C ILE A 299 13.46 3.20 7.83
N ASP A 300 13.76 2.59 8.99
CA ASP A 300 14.74 3.09 9.95
C ASP A 300 16.11 3.34 9.27
N SER A 301 16.53 2.40 8.42
CA SER A 301 17.79 2.51 7.67
C SER A 301 17.74 3.62 6.61
N GLU A 302 16.62 3.78 5.90
CA GLU A 302 16.41 4.86 4.93
C GLU A 302 16.39 6.23 5.62
N LEU A 303 15.69 6.37 6.74
CA LEU A 303 15.68 7.59 7.58
C LEU A 303 17.09 7.92 8.07
N LYS A 304 17.86 6.92 8.53
CA LYS A 304 19.25 7.12 8.97
C LYS A 304 20.08 7.76 7.85
N SER A 305 19.93 7.23 6.64
CA SER A 305 20.65 7.71 5.46
C SER A 305 20.19 9.10 4.98
N LEU A 306 18.95 9.51 5.27
CA LEU A 306 18.39 10.75 4.76
C LEU A 306 18.55 11.92 5.73
N PHE A 307 18.46 11.67 7.05
CA PHE A 307 18.34 12.73 8.06
C PHE A 307 19.36 12.65 9.20
N TYR A 308 19.99 11.50 9.43
CA TYR A 308 20.87 11.27 10.59
C TYR A 308 22.33 11.03 10.19
N LYS A 309 22.76 11.56 9.03
CA LYS A 309 24.11 11.37 8.47
C LYS A 309 25.23 12.09 9.23
N ASP A 310 24.89 13.00 10.15
CA ASP A 310 25.86 13.84 10.87
C ASP A 310 26.15 13.43 12.32
N ILE A 311 25.81 12.21 12.72
CA ILE A 311 26.33 11.68 13.99
C ILE A 311 27.73 11.17 13.69
N LYS A 312 28.74 12.00 13.96
CA LYS A 312 30.14 11.57 14.14
C LYS A 312 30.11 10.19 14.80
N ARG A 313 30.82 9.21 14.21
CA ARG A 313 31.16 7.97 14.92
C ARG A 313 31.49 8.37 16.35
N LEU A 314 30.78 7.81 17.34
CA LEU A 314 31.32 7.77 18.69
C LEU A 314 32.76 7.28 18.52
N PRO A 315 33.77 8.00 19.06
CA PRO A 315 35.15 7.58 18.90
C PRO A 315 35.24 6.11 19.33
N GLU A 316 35.84 5.28 18.47
CA GLU A 316 36.18 3.88 18.73
C GLU A 316 37.33 3.78 19.77
N ASP A 317 37.40 4.71 20.70
CA ASP A 317 38.47 4.82 21.69
C ASP A 317 37.90 4.56 23.08
N CYS A 318 37.36 3.36 23.29
CA CYS A 318 37.13 2.75 24.60
C CYS A 318 36.89 1.24 24.39
N ILE A 319 37.89 0.52 23.90
CA ILE A 319 38.20 -0.90 24.17
C ILE A 319 39.54 -1.16 23.47
N ASP A 320 40.62 -1.11 24.26
CA ASP A 320 41.80 -1.98 24.19
C ASP A 320 42.73 -1.61 25.38
N GLU A 321 42.48 -2.32 26.48
CA GLU A 321 43.25 -2.51 27.74
C GLU A 321 44.73 -2.92 27.49
N PRO A 322 45.72 -2.90 28.46
CA PRO A 322 45.60 -3.58 29.77
C PRO A 322 46.48 -3.13 30.98
N CYS A 323 46.19 -3.80 32.11
CA CYS A 323 46.86 -3.89 33.43
C CYS A 323 46.54 -2.86 34.52
#